data_AF-A0A9D8P9D8-F1
#
_entry.id   AF-A0A9D8P9D8-F1
#
_cell.length_a   1.000
_cell.length_b   1.000
_cell.length_c   1.000
_cell.angle_alpha   90.00
_cell.angle_beta   90.00
_cell.angle_gamma   90.00
#
_symmetry.space_group_name_H-M   'P 1'
#
loop_
_entity.id
_entity.type
_entity.pdbx_description
1 polymer ?
#
loop_
_entity_poly.entity_id
_entity_poly.type
_entity_poly.pdbx_seq_one_letter_code
_entity_poly.pdbx_strand_id
1 'polypeptide(L)' 'MPSIKTTQQGLQDGWTRATFILRKNHLEEIKSLAYWERKTIKEVMDEALGSYLNGKVVKPITSLK' A
#
# COMPACT_ATOMS: atom_id res chain seq x y z
N MET A 1 -20.55 8.82 -18.44
CA MET A 1 -19.08 8.75 -18.64
C MET A 1 -18.47 8.31 -17.32
N PRO A 2 -17.79 7.15 -17.23
CA PRO A 2 -17.19 6.75 -15.96
C PRO A 2 -16.11 7.76 -15.61
N SER A 3 -16.23 8.38 -14.44
CA SER A 3 -15.25 9.33 -13.93
C SER A 3 -13.98 8.57 -13.58
N ILE A 4 -13.06 8.42 -14.53
CA ILE A 4 -11.71 7.93 -14.24
C ILE A 4 -11.11 8.94 -13.26
N LYS A 5 -11.00 8.55 -11.98
CA LYS A 5 -10.28 9.34 -10.99
C LYS A 5 -8.84 9.39 -11.50
N THR A 6 -8.31 10.59 -11.75
CA THR A 6 -6.95 10.84 -12.27
C THR A 6 -5.85 10.09 -11.52
N THR A 7 -6.09 9.71 -10.27
CA THR A 7 -5.19 8.89 -9.44
C THR A 7 -4.94 7.47 -9.97
N GLN A 8 -5.83 6.93 -10.81
CA GLN A 8 -5.77 5.56 -11.36
C GLN A 8 -5.16 5.48 -12.77
N GLN A 9 -4.88 6.62 -13.41
CA GLN A 9 -4.30 6.62 -14.75
C GLN A 9 -2.89 6.02 -14.73
N GLY A 10 -2.71 4.91 -15.48
CA GLY A 10 -1.45 4.17 -15.59
C GLY A 10 -1.15 3.20 -14.44
N LEU A 11 -2.12 2.88 -13.58
CA LEU A 11 -1.98 1.82 -12.58
C LEU A 11 -2.54 0.50 -13.13
N GLN A 12 -1.97 -0.62 -12.66
CA GLN A 12 -2.56 -1.93 -12.86
C GLN A 12 -3.87 -2.05 -12.05
N ASP A 13 -4.78 -2.90 -12.51
CA ASP A 13 -6.04 -3.16 -11.81
C ASP A 13 -5.79 -3.60 -10.37
N GLY A 14 -6.59 -3.05 -9.44
CA GLY A 14 -6.47 -3.32 -8.00
C GLY A 14 -5.47 -2.43 -7.25
N TRP A 15 -4.61 -1.69 -7.94
CA TRP A 15 -3.67 -0.77 -7.29
C TRP A 15 -4.26 0.63 -7.10
N THR A 16 -3.84 1.30 -6.03
CA THR A 16 -4.16 2.70 -5.78
C THR A 16 -2.95 3.48 -5.30
N ARG A 17 -2.87 4.77 -5.61
CA ARG A 17 -1.84 5.67 -5.07
C ARG A 17 -2.35 6.27 -3.77
N ALA A 18 -1.59 6.10 -2.70
CA ALA A 18 -1.82 6.76 -1.42
C ALA A 18 -0.49 7.30 -0.86
N THR A 19 -0.54 8.48 -0.24
CA THR A 19 0.60 9.10 0.41
C THR A 19 0.47 8.90 1.91
N PHE A 20 1.47 8.27 2.53
CA PHE A 20 1.52 8.03 3.96
C PHE A 20 2.75 8.70 4.56
N ILE A 21 2.61 9.14 5.81
CA ILE A 21 3.75 9.57 6.63
C ILE A 21 4.15 8.36 7.48
N LEU A 22 5.42 7.96 7.42
CA LEU A 22 5.98 6.87 8.20
C LEU A 22 7.27 7.30 8.92
N ARG A 23 7.70 6.52 9.92
CA ARG A 23 8.96 6.79 10.61
C ARG A 23 10.15 6.58 9.67
N LYS A 24 11.17 7.43 9.80
CA LYS A 24 12.38 7.40 8.95
C LYS A 24 13.11 6.05 9.03
N ASN A 25 13.23 5.45 10.22
CA ASN A 25 13.88 4.17 10.40
C ASN A 25 13.18 3.04 9.62
N HIS A 26 11.84 3.00 9.63
CA HIS A 26 11.09 2.01 8.85
C HIS A 26 11.35 2.17 7.35
N LEU A 27 11.43 3.41 6.84
CA LEU A 27 11.73 3.64 5.43
C LEU A 27 13.10 3.06 5.04
N GLU A 28 14.12 3.23 5.88
CA GLU A 28 15.46 2.70 5.62
C GLU A 28 15.52 1.17 5.71
N GLU A 29 14.78 0.58 6.66
CA GLU A 29 14.63 -0.88 6.78
C GLU A 29 13.93 -1.48 5.56
N ILE A 30 12.83 -0.86 5.09
CA ILE A 30 12.09 -1.29 3.91
C ILE A 30 12.96 -1.20 2.65
N LYS A 31 13.73 -0.11 2.48
CA LYS A 31 14.67 0.03 1.36
C LYS A 31 15.73 -1.07 1.37
N SER A 32 16.29 -1.34 2.55
CA SER A 32 17.32 -2.37 2.73
C SER A 32 16.76 -3.75 2.40
N LEU A 33 15.58 -4.08 2.92
CA LEU A 33 14.90 -5.34 2.65
C LEU A 33 14.60 -5.51 1.16
N ALA A 34 14.02 -4.49 0.53
CA ALA A 34 13.74 -4.48 -0.91
C ALA A 34 15.01 -4.74 -1.75
N TYR A 35 16.13 -4.11 -1.39
CA TYR A 35 17.39 -4.28 -2.09
C TYR A 35 17.94 -5.72 -2.00
N TRP A 36 17.96 -6.28 -0.79
CA TRP A 36 18.51 -7.62 -0.53
C TRP A 36 17.62 -8.73 -1.10
N GLU A 37 16.30 -8.56 -1.04
CA GLU A 37 15.34 -9.54 -1.58
C GLU A 37 15.06 -9.35 -3.08
N ARG A 38 15.72 -8.39 -3.75
CA ARG A 38 15.48 -8.05 -5.16
C ARG A 38 14.00 -7.72 -5.45
N LYS A 39 13.34 -7.10 -4.49
CA LYS A 39 11.95 -6.62 -4.57
C LYS A 39 11.91 -5.11 -4.73
N THR A 40 10.80 -4.61 -5.24
CA THR A 40 10.47 -3.20 -5.17
C THR A 40 9.93 -2.86 -3.79
N ILE A 41 10.06 -1.59 -3.39
CA ILE A 41 9.44 -1.08 -2.15
C ILE A 41 7.92 -1.31 -2.16
N LYS A 42 7.27 -1.30 -3.33
CA LYS A 42 5.83 -1.54 -3.45
C LYS A 42 5.46 -2.97 -3.06
N GLU A 43 6.22 -3.95 -3.52
CA GLU A 43 6.00 -5.37 -3.17
C GLU A 43 6.24 -5.61 -1.68
N VAL A 44 7.35 -5.11 -1.14
CA VAL A 44 7.63 -5.23 0.30
C VAL A 44 6.52 -4.58 1.15
N MET A 45 6.03 -3.41 0.74
CA MET A 45 4.94 -2.73 1.43
C MET A 45 3.61 -3.50 1.33
N ASP A 46 3.27 -4.02 0.15
CA ASP A 46 2.04 -4.79 -0.06
C ASP A 46 2.06 -6.10 0.75
N GLU A 47 3.18 -6.83 0.73
CA GLU A 47 3.39 -8.03 1.53
C GLU A 47 3.30 -7.74 3.04
N ALA A 48 3.94 -6.66 3.51
CA ALA A 48 3.93 -6.28 4.91
C ALA A 48 2.53 -5.87 5.38
N LEU A 49 1.80 -5.07 4.58
CA LEU A 49 0.43 -4.66 4.88
C LEU A 49 -0.53 -5.85 4.82
N GLY A 50 -0.43 -6.70 3.80
CA GLY A 50 -1.23 -7.91 3.66
C GLY A 50 -1.01 -8.85 4.85
N SER A 51 0.24 -9.07 5.23
CA SER A 51 0.60 -9.89 6.40
C SER A 51 0.08 -9.28 7.71
N TYR A 52 0.19 -7.95 7.87
CA TYR A 52 -0.32 -7.28 9.06
C TYR A 52 -1.85 -7.35 9.16
N LEU A 53 -2.55 -7.23 8.04
CA LEU A 53 -4.02 -7.28 7.99
C LEU A 53 -4.58 -8.72 8.04
N ASN A 54 -3.76 -9.72 7.71
CA ASN A 54 -4.19 -11.12 7.71
C ASN A 54 -4.74 -11.53 9.09
N GLY A 55 -5.92 -12.13 9.11
CA GLY A 55 -6.62 -12.54 10.33
C GLY A 55 -7.25 -11.40 11.15
N LYS A 56 -7.09 -10.14 10.74
CA LYS A 56 -7.76 -9.00 11.40
C LYS A 56 -9.14 -8.79 10.79
N VAL A 57 -10.15 -8.68 11.66
CA VAL A 57 -11.50 -8.27 11.24
C VAL A 57 -11.49 -6.75 11.04
N VAL A 58 -11.32 -6.32 9.79
CA VAL A 58 -11.39 -4.91 9.41
C VAL A 58 -12.86 -4.54 9.21
N LYS A 59 -13.43 -3.78 10.15
CA LYS A 59 -14.78 -3.23 9.99
C LYS A 59 -14.75 -2.14 8.93
N PRO A 60 -15.68 -2.14 7.95
CA PRO A 60 -15.76 -1.04 7.00
C PRO A 60 -16.05 0.25 7.76
N ILE A 61 -15.37 1.32 7.39
CA ILE A 61 -15.76 2.66 7.82
C ILE A 61 -17.11 2.92 7.16
N THR A 62 -18.18 2.64 7.90
CA THR A 62 -19.52 3.04 7.49
C THR A 62 -19.54 4.55 7.68
N SER A 63 -19.43 5.28 6.57
CA SER A 63 -19.81 6.69 6.53
C SER A 63 -21.16 6.80 7.23
N LEU A 64 -21.21 7.52 8.35
CA LEU A 64 -22.47 8.07 8.83
C LEU A 64 -23.12 8.77 7.62
N LYS A 65 -24.38 8.40 7.36
CA LYS A 65 -25.22 9.11 6.39
C LYS A 65 -25.30 10.59 6.77
#